data_AF-K0JGA1-F1
#
_entry.id   AF-K0JGA1-F1
#
_cell.length_a   1.000
_cell.length_b   1.000
_cell.length_c   1.000
_cell.angle_alpha   90.00
_cell.angle_beta   90.00
_cell.angle_gamma   90.00
#
_symmetry.space_group_name_H-M   'P 1'
#
loop_
_entity.id
_entity.type
_entity.pdbx_description
1 polymer ?
#
loop_
_entity_poly.entity_id
_entity_poly.type
_entity_poly.pdbx_seq_one_letter_code
_entity_poly.pdbx_strand_id
1 'polypeptide(L)'
;MAPKSNIDKLDKKTKEEIITLLQDSTVRYIDIVNIINKKLGTKAISSSGLSRYKKRFDNLLDKKKEIESIASAWRDKTGDELGNILGKQTMEEIRMLVYDFVGSLQEIQNSEVANMDIKEIERMSNAIEKSTRGIINLENAIAKNNQHTEEIRNKALQEVQAKALNNANSAGISQDTVNTIFRDVFNINN
;
A
#
# COMPACT_ATOMS: atom_id res chain seq x y z
N MET A 1 -15.21 25.61 5.65
CA MET A 1 -15.31 24.31 6.36
C MET A 1 -16.76 23.90 6.45
N ALA A 2 -17.12 22.68 6.01
CA ALA A 2 -18.49 22.20 6.10
C ALA A 2 -18.86 21.83 7.56
N PRO A 3 -20.03 22.23 8.08
CA PRO A 3 -20.43 21.92 9.45
C PRO A 3 -20.46 20.40 9.73
N LYS A 4 -19.92 19.99 10.89
CA LYS A 4 -19.90 18.60 11.39
C LYS A 4 -21.32 18.03 11.54
N SER A 5 -21.45 16.70 11.41
CA SER A 5 -22.75 16.02 11.60
C SER A 5 -22.91 15.64 13.07
N ASN A 6 -24.12 15.80 13.63
CA ASN A 6 -24.41 15.33 15.00
C ASN A 6 -24.26 13.81 15.15
N ILE A 7 -24.24 13.06 14.05
CA ILE A 7 -23.98 11.61 14.03
C ILE A 7 -22.61 11.27 14.60
N ASP A 8 -21.62 12.14 14.38
CA ASP A 8 -20.25 11.88 14.80
C ASP A 8 -20.14 11.78 16.34
N LYS A 9 -21.03 12.48 17.07
CA LYS A 9 -21.11 12.52 18.54
C LYS A 9 -21.85 11.35 19.18
N LEU A 10 -22.52 10.51 18.40
CA LEU A 10 -23.30 9.39 18.93
C LEU A 10 -22.41 8.30 19.54
N ASP A 11 -22.99 7.43 20.34
CA ASP A 11 -22.32 6.24 20.84
C ASP A 11 -22.01 5.25 19.71
N LYS A 12 -21.07 4.34 19.98
CA LYS A 12 -20.58 3.38 18.98
C LYS A 12 -21.69 2.49 18.43
N LYS A 13 -22.53 1.96 19.32
CA LYS A 13 -23.59 1.01 18.95
C LYS A 13 -24.59 1.65 18.00
N THR A 14 -24.94 2.91 18.25
CA THR A 14 -25.81 3.68 17.35
C THR A 14 -25.14 3.98 16.02
N LYS A 15 -23.82 4.23 15.98
CA LYS A 15 -23.09 4.41 14.72
C LYS A 15 -22.98 3.14 13.89
N GLU A 16 -22.69 2.00 14.51
CA GLU A 16 -22.66 0.70 13.83
C GLU A 16 -24.01 0.37 13.19
N GLU A 17 -25.11 0.67 13.90
CA GLU A 17 -26.47 0.52 13.38
C GLU A 17 -26.75 1.48 12.23
N ILE A 18 -26.34 2.75 12.33
CA ILE A 18 -26.43 3.72 11.21
C ILE A 18 -25.66 3.18 10.00
N ILE A 19 -24.45 2.68 10.16
CA ILE A 19 -23.65 2.10 9.08
C ILE A 19 -24.35 0.90 8.45
N THR A 20 -24.90 0.01 9.27
CA THR A 20 -25.65 -1.17 8.81
C THR A 20 -26.86 -0.76 7.98
N LEU A 21 -27.63 0.22 8.46
CA LEU A 21 -28.78 0.75 7.74
C LEU A 21 -28.39 1.52 6.46
N LEU A 22 -27.24 2.18 6.44
CA LEU A 22 -26.71 2.88 5.26
C LEU A 22 -26.21 1.91 4.17
N GLN A 23 -25.83 0.69 4.55
CA GLN A 23 -25.42 -0.36 3.63
C GLN A 23 -26.62 -1.06 2.97
N ASP A 24 -27.80 -1.00 3.60
CA ASP A 24 -29.03 -1.52 3.04
C ASP A 24 -29.66 -0.54 2.02
N SER A 25 -29.52 -0.86 0.74
CA SER A 25 -30.05 -0.06 -0.37
C SER A 25 -31.59 0.08 -0.39
N THR A 26 -32.30 -0.71 0.42
CA THR A 26 -33.77 -0.67 0.50
C THR A 26 -34.29 0.38 1.50
N VAL A 27 -33.43 0.89 2.38
CA VAL A 27 -33.83 1.83 3.43
C VAL A 27 -33.60 3.28 2.98
N ARG A 28 -34.66 4.10 3.01
CA ARG A 28 -34.53 5.52 2.67
C ARG A 28 -33.90 6.29 3.83
N TYR A 29 -33.11 7.33 3.52
CA TYR A 29 -32.45 8.14 4.55
C TYR A 29 -33.40 8.71 5.61
N ILE A 30 -34.60 9.13 5.21
CA ILE A 30 -35.60 9.65 6.16
C ILE A 30 -36.04 8.58 7.16
N ASP A 31 -36.12 7.33 6.72
CA ASP A 31 -36.49 6.20 7.56
C ASP A 31 -35.36 5.88 8.54
N ILE A 32 -34.09 5.94 8.11
CA ILE A 32 -32.92 5.82 9.00
C ILE A 32 -32.94 6.90 10.08
N VAL A 33 -33.17 8.16 9.70
CA VAL A 33 -33.27 9.29 10.64
C VAL A 33 -34.37 9.06 11.66
N ASN A 34 -35.54 8.58 11.22
CA ASN A 34 -36.68 8.32 12.08
C ASN A 34 -36.43 7.14 13.03
N ILE A 35 -35.84 6.04 12.55
CA ILE A 35 -35.51 4.86 13.35
C ILE A 35 -34.57 5.25 14.48
N ILE A 36 -33.48 5.95 14.16
CA ILE A 36 -32.44 6.32 15.13
C ILE A 36 -32.96 7.36 16.13
N ASN A 37 -33.64 8.42 15.67
CA ASN A 37 -34.19 9.43 16.59
C ASN A 37 -35.27 8.86 17.50
N LYS A 38 -36.12 7.94 17.00
CA LYS A 38 -37.12 7.23 17.82
C LYS A 38 -36.44 6.38 18.88
N LYS A 39 -35.37 5.69 18.54
CA LYS A 39 -34.59 4.86 19.48
C LYS A 39 -33.88 5.69 20.55
N LEU A 40 -33.36 6.86 20.18
CA LEU A 40 -32.68 7.77 21.10
C LEU A 40 -33.64 8.64 21.93
N GLY A 41 -34.94 8.59 21.66
CA GLY A 41 -35.96 9.42 22.32
C GLY A 41 -35.78 10.93 22.09
N THR A 42 -34.89 11.33 21.17
CA THR A 42 -34.49 12.72 20.93
C THR A 42 -34.21 12.94 19.44
N LYS A 43 -34.35 14.18 18.96
CA LYS A 43 -33.97 14.57 17.58
C LYS A 43 -32.44 14.78 17.50
N ALA A 44 -31.69 13.70 17.66
CA ALA A 44 -30.24 13.72 17.69
C ALA A 44 -29.61 13.88 16.28
N ILE A 45 -30.23 13.32 15.25
CA ILE A 45 -29.70 13.32 13.87
C ILE A 45 -30.66 13.93 12.85
N SER A 46 -30.09 14.46 11.77
CA SER A 46 -30.83 15.06 10.65
C SER A 46 -30.45 14.40 9.32
N SER A 47 -31.33 14.50 8.32
CA SER A 47 -31.08 13.94 6.98
C SER A 47 -29.86 14.54 6.30
N SER A 48 -29.62 15.84 6.48
CA SER A 48 -28.43 16.52 5.94
C SER A 48 -27.15 16.07 6.66
N GLY A 49 -27.23 15.83 7.97
CA GLY A 49 -26.13 15.24 8.75
C GLY A 49 -25.80 13.81 8.30
N LEU A 50 -26.83 13.00 8.03
CA LEU A 50 -26.69 11.63 7.55
C LEU A 50 -26.08 11.56 6.15
N SER A 51 -26.52 12.41 5.23
CA SER A 51 -25.95 12.50 3.89
C SER A 51 -24.45 12.86 3.91
N ARG A 52 -24.06 13.84 4.73
CA ARG A 52 -22.64 14.22 4.90
C ARG A 52 -21.82 13.10 5.52
N TYR A 53 -22.36 12.43 6.53
CA TYR A 53 -21.71 11.29 7.18
C TYR A 53 -21.45 10.16 6.19
N LYS A 54 -22.48 9.78 5.41
CA LYS A 54 -22.35 8.75 4.37
C LYS A 54 -21.31 9.12 3.32
N LYS A 55 -21.32 10.35 2.81
CA LYS A 55 -20.33 10.79 1.80
C LYS A 55 -18.89 10.63 2.30
N ARG A 56 -18.62 10.93 3.57
CA ARG A 56 -17.28 10.72 4.17
C ARG A 56 -16.97 9.22 4.32
N PHE A 57 -17.94 8.44 4.76
CA PHE A 57 -17.80 7.00 4.93
C PHE A 57 -17.54 6.28 3.59
N ASP A 58 -18.30 6.61 2.55
CA ASP A 58 -18.11 6.07 1.19
C ASP A 58 -16.69 6.36 0.68
N ASN A 59 -16.19 7.59 0.88
CA ASN A 59 -14.83 7.98 0.46
C ASN A 59 -13.74 7.13 1.18
N LEU A 60 -13.91 6.87 2.48
CA LEU A 60 -13.00 5.99 3.22
C LEU A 60 -13.05 4.55 2.71
N LEU A 61 -14.24 4.06 2.36
CA LEU A 61 -14.44 2.71 1.84
C LEU A 61 -13.82 2.55 0.44
N ASP A 62 -13.96 3.56 -0.42
CA ASP A 62 -13.39 3.57 -1.77
C ASP A 62 -11.86 3.59 -1.73
N LYS A 63 -11.26 4.43 -0.88
CA LYS A 63 -9.80 4.43 -0.65
C LYS A 63 -9.29 3.09 -0.13
N LYS A 64 -10.03 2.45 0.78
CA LYS A 64 -9.69 1.11 1.27
C LYS A 64 -9.67 0.08 0.13
N LYS A 65 -10.70 0.07 -0.73
CA LYS A 65 -10.77 -0.85 -1.88
C LYS A 65 -9.63 -0.62 -2.86
N GLU A 66 -9.25 0.63 -3.09
CA GLU A 66 -8.12 0.98 -3.96
C GLU A 66 -6.81 0.38 -3.43
N ILE A 67 -6.54 0.54 -2.13
CA ILE A 67 -5.40 -0.09 -1.46
C ILE A 67 -5.44 -1.63 -1.59
N GLU A 68 -6.59 -2.25 -1.35
CA GLU A 68 -6.76 -3.70 -1.45
C GLU A 68 -6.57 -4.21 -2.90
N SER A 69 -7.04 -3.47 -3.90
CA SER A 69 -6.87 -3.77 -5.32
C SER A 69 -5.40 -3.72 -5.73
N ILE A 70 -4.68 -2.68 -5.30
CA ILE A 70 -3.26 -2.52 -5.60
C ILE A 70 -2.44 -3.62 -4.91
N ALA A 71 -2.73 -3.93 -3.65
CA ALA A 71 -2.08 -5.03 -2.93
C ALA A 71 -2.33 -6.40 -3.59
N SER A 72 -3.52 -6.61 -4.15
CA SER A 72 -3.87 -7.84 -4.87
C SER A 72 -3.16 -7.93 -6.22
N ALA A 73 -3.12 -6.84 -6.99
CA ALA A 73 -2.38 -6.77 -8.25
C ALA A 73 -0.86 -7.04 -8.07
N TRP A 74 -0.32 -6.73 -6.90
CA TRP A 74 1.07 -7.02 -6.53
C TRP A 74 1.30 -8.51 -6.23
N ARG A 75 0.31 -9.19 -5.63
CA ARG A 75 0.38 -10.63 -5.34
C ARG A 75 0.44 -11.47 -6.62
N ASP A 76 -0.19 -10.99 -7.69
CA ASP A 76 -0.34 -11.73 -8.95
C ASP A 76 0.80 -11.46 -9.97
N LYS A 77 1.71 -10.50 -9.69
CA LYS A 77 2.76 -10.04 -10.62
C LYS A 77 4.20 -10.43 -10.23
N THR A 78 4.40 -11.57 -9.57
CA THR A 78 5.74 -12.08 -9.29
C THR A 78 6.37 -12.75 -10.52
N GLY A 79 7.22 -12.01 -11.23
CA GLY A 79 8.06 -12.47 -12.34
C GLY A 79 9.10 -11.41 -12.78
N ASP A 80 10.28 -11.87 -13.21
CA ASP A 80 11.57 -11.17 -13.37
C ASP A 80 11.57 -9.74 -13.95
N GLU A 81 12.52 -8.94 -13.44
CA GLU A 81 13.00 -7.59 -13.84
C GLU A 81 11.98 -6.46 -14.08
N LEU A 82 10.88 -6.69 -14.81
CA LEU A 82 9.77 -5.74 -15.00
C LEU A 82 8.96 -5.53 -13.71
N GLY A 83 8.97 -6.52 -12.81
CA GLY A 83 8.37 -6.42 -11.47
C GLY A 83 9.05 -5.38 -10.56
N ASN A 84 10.33 -5.05 -10.78
CA ASN A 84 11.05 -4.09 -9.93
C ASN A 84 10.70 -2.63 -10.24
N ILE A 85 10.52 -2.28 -11.53
CA ILE A 85 10.19 -0.91 -11.94
C ILE A 85 8.70 -0.62 -11.70
N LEU A 86 7.82 -1.54 -12.12
CA LEU A 86 6.40 -1.45 -11.82
C LEU A 86 6.15 -1.56 -10.31
N GLY A 87 6.93 -2.39 -9.61
CA GLY A 87 6.87 -2.53 -8.16
C GLY A 87 7.18 -1.24 -7.42
N LYS A 88 8.21 -0.50 -7.83
CA LYS A 88 8.57 0.82 -7.26
C LYS A 88 7.48 1.87 -7.49
N GLN A 89 6.93 1.95 -8.71
CA GLN A 89 5.86 2.91 -9.00
C GLN A 89 4.59 2.59 -8.20
N THR A 90 4.21 1.31 -8.13
CA THR A 90 3.07 0.87 -7.34
C THR A 90 3.30 1.04 -5.83
N MET A 91 4.54 0.91 -5.34
CA MET A 91 4.86 1.22 -3.94
C MET A 91 4.64 2.70 -3.59
N GLU A 92 4.96 3.62 -4.50
CA GLU A 92 4.66 5.04 -4.30
C GLU A 92 3.16 5.32 -4.33
N GLU A 93 2.40 4.66 -5.19
CA GLU A 93 0.93 4.73 -5.19
C GLU A 93 0.34 4.23 -3.86
N ILE A 94 0.83 3.10 -3.33
CA ILE A 94 0.39 2.59 -2.02
C ILE A 94 0.78 3.58 -0.90
N ARG A 95 1.99 4.15 -0.94
CA ARG A 95 2.41 5.18 0.03
C ARG A 95 1.48 6.39 0.00
N MET A 96 1.17 6.92 -1.18
CA MET A 96 0.25 8.05 -1.32
C MET A 96 -1.13 7.73 -0.75
N LEU A 97 -1.67 6.55 -1.04
CA LEU A 97 -2.97 6.13 -0.50
C LEU A 97 -2.97 5.96 1.01
N VAL A 98 -1.89 5.41 1.57
CA VAL A 98 -1.69 5.34 3.01
C VAL A 98 -1.61 6.73 3.62
N TYR A 99 -0.85 7.66 3.03
CA TYR A 99 -0.77 9.05 3.50
C TYR A 99 -2.12 9.76 3.45
N ASP A 100 -2.85 9.61 2.36
CA ASP A 100 -4.19 10.16 2.18
C ASP A 100 -5.17 9.62 3.22
N PHE A 101 -5.05 8.34 3.54
CA PHE A 101 -5.87 7.68 4.53
C PHE A 101 -5.49 8.10 5.96
N VAL A 102 -4.20 8.21 6.28
CA VAL A 102 -3.69 8.77 7.53
C VAL A 102 -4.15 10.22 7.70
N GLY A 103 -4.07 11.03 6.64
CA GLY A 103 -4.57 12.41 6.63
C GLY A 103 -6.08 12.46 6.90
N SER A 104 -6.85 11.58 6.25
CA SER A 104 -8.29 11.45 6.49
C SER A 104 -8.59 11.03 7.93
N LEU A 105 -7.78 10.16 8.54
CA LEU A 105 -7.88 9.76 9.95
C LEU A 105 -7.51 10.90 10.91
N GLN A 106 -6.44 11.65 10.61
CA GLN A 106 -6.01 12.80 11.39
C GLN A 106 -7.02 13.94 11.33
N GLU A 107 -7.66 14.17 10.19
CA GLU A 107 -8.78 15.10 10.06
C GLU A 107 -9.95 14.71 10.96
N ILE A 108 -10.20 13.41 11.13
CA ILE A 108 -11.22 12.93 12.05
C ILE A 108 -10.77 13.10 13.52
N GLN A 109 -9.51 12.82 13.83
CA GLN A 109 -8.94 12.93 15.18
C GLN A 109 -8.78 14.38 15.67
N ASN A 110 -8.42 15.33 14.78
CA ASN A 110 -8.27 16.76 15.09
C ASN A 110 -9.59 17.53 15.12
N SER A 111 -10.67 16.87 14.69
CA SER A 111 -12.01 17.30 15.04
C SER A 111 -12.26 16.90 16.51
N GLU A 112 -12.89 17.74 17.35
CA GLU A 112 -13.34 17.38 18.73
C GLU A 112 -14.37 16.20 18.77
N VAL A 113 -14.16 15.17 17.97
CA VAL A 113 -15.05 14.05 17.74
C VAL A 113 -14.21 12.78 17.63
N ALA A 114 -13.51 12.45 18.70
CA ALA A 114 -13.06 11.08 18.92
C ALA A 114 -14.28 10.26 19.38
N ASN A 115 -15.05 9.71 18.45
CA ASN A 115 -15.89 8.55 18.73
C ASN A 115 -16.03 7.62 17.50
N MET A 116 -15.13 7.64 16.50
CA MET A 116 -14.81 6.32 15.92
C MET A 116 -14.26 5.51 17.10
N ASP A 117 -14.72 4.27 17.27
CA ASP A 117 -14.21 3.44 18.35
C ASP A 117 -12.69 3.47 18.28
N ILE A 118 -12.05 3.82 19.39
CA ILE A 118 -10.59 3.84 19.47
C ILE A 118 -10.04 2.52 18.94
N LYS A 119 -10.77 1.40 19.13
CA LYS A 119 -10.42 0.09 18.56
C LYS A 119 -10.53 0.00 17.04
N GLU A 120 -11.43 0.72 16.39
CA GLU A 120 -11.52 0.76 14.92
C GLU A 120 -10.42 1.63 14.32
N ILE A 121 -10.15 2.80 14.92
CA ILE A 121 -8.98 3.61 14.56
C ILE A 121 -7.71 2.78 14.78
N GLU A 122 -7.59 2.11 15.92
CA GLU A 122 -6.45 1.25 16.25
C GLU A 122 -6.34 0.07 15.28
N ARG A 123 -7.44 -0.57 14.88
CA ARG A 123 -7.42 -1.62 13.84
C ARG A 123 -6.98 -1.07 12.49
N MET A 124 -7.43 0.12 12.12
CA MET A 124 -7.06 0.79 10.87
C MET A 124 -5.59 1.20 10.90
N SER A 125 -5.13 1.83 11.99
CA SER A 125 -3.72 2.16 12.23
C SER A 125 -2.83 0.93 12.24
N ASN A 126 -3.26 -0.16 12.89
CA ASN A 126 -2.53 -1.44 12.87
C ASN A 126 -2.50 -2.07 11.47
N ALA A 127 -3.58 -1.95 10.70
CA ALA A 127 -3.62 -2.41 9.31
C ALA A 127 -2.67 -1.58 8.43
N ILE A 128 -2.65 -0.25 8.60
CA ILE A 128 -1.68 0.64 7.95
C ILE A 128 -0.26 0.25 8.34
N GLU A 129 0.03 0.11 9.62
CA GLU A 129 1.36 -0.24 10.12
C GLU A 129 1.82 -1.58 9.52
N LYS A 130 0.95 -2.59 9.49
CA LYS A 130 1.25 -3.88 8.86
C LYS A 130 1.49 -3.77 7.37
N SER A 131 0.68 -3.00 6.65
CA SER A 131 0.86 -2.75 5.22
C SER A 131 2.18 -2.03 4.95
N THR A 132 2.49 -0.98 5.70
CA THR A 132 3.75 -0.23 5.61
C THR A 132 4.96 -1.12 5.92
N ARG A 133 4.90 -1.93 6.98
CA ARG A 133 5.95 -2.93 7.27
C ARG A 133 6.09 -3.96 6.14
N GLY A 134 4.98 -4.39 5.54
CA GLY A 134 4.98 -5.26 4.38
C GLY A 134 5.74 -4.65 3.20
N ILE A 135 5.49 -3.37 2.90
CA ILE A 135 6.18 -2.60 1.85
C ILE A 135 7.68 -2.51 2.15
N ILE A 136 8.07 -2.12 3.37
CA ILE A 136 9.49 -2.01 3.78
C ILE A 136 10.19 -3.37 3.65
N ASN A 137 9.54 -4.46 4.05
CA ASN A 137 10.10 -5.80 3.93
C ASN A 137 10.29 -6.21 2.46
N LEU A 138 9.34 -5.85 1.60
CA LEU A 138 9.45 -6.08 0.15
C LEU A 138 10.61 -5.27 -0.46
N GLU A 139 10.77 -4.00 -0.09
CA GLU A 139 11.90 -3.17 -0.53
C GLU A 139 13.25 -3.78 -0.13
N ASN A 140 13.37 -4.21 1.13
CA ASN A 140 14.57 -4.87 1.63
C ASN A 140 14.85 -6.19 0.90
N ALA A 141 13.81 -6.97 0.60
CA ALA A 141 13.94 -8.20 -0.17
C ALA A 141 14.41 -7.93 -1.60
N ILE A 142 13.86 -6.90 -2.27
CA ILE A 142 14.30 -6.46 -3.60
C ILE A 142 15.76 -6.02 -3.57
N ALA A 143 16.14 -5.17 -2.61
CA ALA A 143 17.51 -4.69 -2.48
C ALA A 143 18.50 -5.84 -2.29
N LYS A 144 18.16 -6.79 -1.41
CA LYS A 144 18.97 -7.99 -1.17
C LYS A 144 19.05 -8.91 -2.39
N ASN A 145 17.94 -9.07 -3.11
CA ASN A 145 17.92 -9.87 -4.33
C ASN A 145 18.79 -9.25 -5.42
N ASN A 146 18.69 -7.93 -5.63
CA ASN A 146 19.53 -7.21 -6.60
C ASN A 146 21.02 -7.35 -6.22
N GLN A 147 21.35 -7.24 -4.93
CA GLN A 147 22.71 -7.48 -4.45
C GLN A 147 23.18 -8.91 -4.77
N HIS A 148 22.36 -9.92 -4.48
CA HIS A 148 22.70 -11.31 -4.79
C HIS A 148 22.87 -11.53 -6.30
N THR A 149 22.01 -10.95 -7.15
CA THR A 149 22.12 -11.05 -8.61
C THR A 149 23.43 -10.44 -9.10
N GLU A 150 23.83 -9.26 -8.59
CA GLU A 150 25.10 -8.64 -8.94
C GLU A 150 26.30 -9.47 -8.42
N GLU A 151 26.21 -10.02 -7.22
CA GLU A 151 27.24 -10.93 -6.69
C GLU A 151 27.38 -12.20 -7.53
N ILE A 152 26.27 -12.80 -7.96
CA ILE A 152 26.26 -13.98 -8.84
C ILE A 152 26.85 -13.61 -10.21
N ARG A 153 26.45 -12.48 -10.79
CA ARG A 153 26.99 -11.97 -12.06
C ARG A 153 28.51 -11.77 -11.96
N ASN A 154 28.98 -11.10 -10.90
CA ASN A 154 30.41 -10.86 -10.69
C ASN A 154 31.21 -12.16 -10.51
N LYS A 155 30.70 -13.11 -9.71
CA LYS A 155 31.33 -14.42 -9.55
C LYS A 155 31.38 -15.20 -10.87
N ALA A 156 30.28 -15.21 -11.63
CA ALA A 156 30.23 -15.85 -12.93
C ALA A 156 31.25 -15.23 -13.90
N LEU A 157 31.39 -13.90 -13.91
CA LEU A 157 32.39 -13.21 -14.73
C LEU A 157 33.82 -13.58 -14.32
N GLN A 158 34.12 -13.63 -13.01
CA GLN A 158 35.43 -14.05 -12.49
C GLN A 158 35.75 -15.51 -12.85
N GLU A 159 34.79 -16.43 -12.73
CA GLU A 159 34.96 -17.83 -13.10
C GLU A 159 35.19 -18.01 -14.61
N VAL A 160 34.42 -17.27 -15.43
CA VAL A 160 34.60 -17.24 -16.89
C VAL A 160 35.98 -16.70 -17.23
N GLN A 161 36.42 -15.62 -16.57
CA GLN A 161 37.73 -15.01 -16.79
C GLN A 161 38.86 -15.99 -16.48
N ALA A 162 38.81 -16.64 -15.32
CA ALA A 162 39.82 -17.62 -14.90
C ALA A 162 39.90 -18.83 -15.84
N LYS A 163 38.74 -19.37 -16.27
CA LYS A 163 38.71 -20.49 -17.23
C LYS A 163 39.23 -20.09 -18.61
N ALA A 164 38.85 -18.92 -19.11
CA ALA A 164 39.31 -18.44 -20.40
C ALA A 164 40.83 -18.15 -20.42
N LEU A 165 41.39 -17.59 -19.33
CA LEU A 165 42.84 -17.43 -19.17
C LEU A 165 43.58 -18.77 -19.19
N ASN A 166 43.11 -19.76 -18.42
CA ASN A 166 43.72 -21.09 -18.39
C ASN A 166 43.68 -21.77 -19.76
N ASN A 167 42.55 -21.68 -20.47
CA ASN A 167 42.41 -22.26 -21.81
C ASN A 167 43.27 -21.53 -22.84
N ALA A 168 43.33 -20.20 -22.79
CA ALA A 168 44.13 -19.38 -23.70
C ALA A 168 45.64 -19.63 -23.53
N ASN A 169 46.11 -19.69 -22.28
CA ASN A 169 47.50 -20.08 -21.97
C ASN A 169 47.82 -21.49 -22.48
N SER A 170 46.90 -22.44 -22.28
CA SER A 170 47.06 -23.82 -22.79
C SER A 170 47.06 -23.91 -24.31
N ALA A 171 46.40 -22.98 -24.98
CA ALA A 171 46.32 -22.87 -26.44
C ALA A 171 47.45 -22.00 -27.05
N GLY A 172 48.34 -21.43 -26.24
CA GLY A 172 49.44 -20.58 -26.70
C GLY A 172 49.01 -19.17 -27.15
N ILE A 173 47.84 -18.70 -26.74
CA ILE A 173 47.33 -17.36 -27.04
C ILE A 173 48.04 -16.35 -26.12
N SER A 174 48.45 -15.19 -26.67
CA SER A 174 49.11 -14.15 -25.88
C SER A 174 48.17 -13.45 -24.89
N GLN A 175 48.71 -13.04 -23.75
CA GLN A 175 47.98 -12.34 -22.70
C GLN A 175 47.30 -11.05 -23.19
N ASP A 176 47.95 -10.32 -24.12
CA ASP A 176 47.40 -9.10 -24.71
C ASP A 176 46.14 -9.35 -25.55
N THR A 177 46.11 -10.48 -26.27
CA THR A 177 44.93 -10.90 -27.06
C THR A 177 43.77 -11.25 -26.15
N VAL A 178 44.05 -11.93 -25.03
CA VAL A 178 43.05 -12.30 -24.01
C VAL A 178 42.47 -11.06 -23.34
N ASN A 179 43.32 -10.10 -22.95
CA ASN A 179 42.89 -8.83 -22.36
C ASN A 179 42.03 -8.01 -23.33
N THR A 180 42.37 -8.02 -24.62
CA THR A 180 41.58 -7.35 -25.67
C THR A 180 40.19 -7.98 -25.80
N ILE A 181 40.09 -9.31 -25.78
CA ILE A 181 38.79 -10.01 -25.83
C ILE A 181 37.94 -9.71 -24.60
N PHE A 182 38.51 -9.70 -23.40
CA PHE A 182 37.77 -9.37 -22.18
C PHE A 182 37.24 -7.94 -22.17
N ARG A 183 38.04 -6.99 -22.66
CA ARG A 183 37.61 -5.61 -22.81
C ARG A 183 36.53 -5.45 -23.88
N ASP A 184 36.75 -6.00 -25.06
CA ASP A 184 35.93 -5.66 -26.23
C ASP A 184 34.63 -6.49 -26.29
N VAL A 185 34.61 -7.71 -25.74
CA VAL A 185 33.43 -8.61 -25.76
C VAL A 185 32.66 -8.57 -24.44
N PHE A 186 33.36 -8.50 -23.32
CA PHE A 186 32.76 -8.61 -21.99
C PHE A 186 32.77 -7.28 -21.21
N ASN A 187 33.38 -6.22 -21.75
CA ASN A 187 33.55 -4.92 -21.08
C ASN A 187 34.21 -5.03 -19.69
N ILE A 188 35.10 -6.01 -19.52
CA ILE A 188 35.89 -6.22 -18.30
C ILE A 188 37.25 -5.55 -18.51
N ASN A 189 37.53 -4.51 -17.73
CA ASN A 189 38.85 -3.88 -17.68
C ASN A 189 39.69 -4.55 -16.57
N ASN A 190 40.85 -5.07 -16.93
CA ASN A 190 41.87 -5.53 -15.98
C ASN A 190 42.68 -4.35 -15.42
#